data_AF-S0J429-F1
#
_entry.id   AF-S0J429-F1
#
_cell.length_a   1.000
_cell.length_b   1.000
_cell.length_c   1.000
_cell.angle_alpha   90.00
_cell.angle_beta   90.00
_cell.angle_gamma   90.00
#
_symmetry.space_group_name_H-M   'P 1'
#
loop_
_entity.id
_entity.type
_entity.pdbx_description
1 polymer ?
#
loop_
_entity_poly.entity_id
_entity_poly.type
_entity_poly.pdbx_seq_one_letter_code
_entity_poly.pdbx_strand_id
1 'polypeptide(L)' 'MDYLTFEEIAQKGDISTRLITTLCKDGRIDGAVQNSGIWLNLILQKNRKT' A
#
# COMPACT_ATOMS: atom_id res chain seq x y z
N MET A 1 -2.62 -2.13 14.93
CA MET A 1 -1.80 -1.96 13.71
C MET A 1 -2.73 -2.30 12.57
N ASP A 2 -3.33 -1.27 11.95
CA ASP A 2 -4.36 -1.46 10.94
C ASP A 2 -3.67 -1.47 9.57
N TYR A 3 -3.34 -2.66 9.09
CA TYR A 3 -2.83 -2.86 7.74
C TYR A 3 -3.98 -2.70 6.75
N LEU A 4 -3.74 -1.95 5.69
CA LEU A 4 -4.61 -2.01 4.51
C LEU A 4 -3.99 -2.95 3.48
N THR A 5 -4.86 -3.70 2.85
CA THR A 5 -4.54 -4.43 1.62
C THR A 5 -4.35 -3.45 0.46
N PHE A 6 -3.59 -3.85 -0.55
CA PHE A 6 -3.43 -3.05 -1.76
C PHE A 6 -4.75 -2.77 -2.50
N GLU A 7 -5.75 -3.64 -2.39
CA GLU A 7 -7.05 -3.41 -3.02
C GLU A 7 -7.78 -2.24 -2.36
N GLU A 8 -7.79 -2.18 -1.03
CA GLU A 8 -8.38 -1.07 -0.28
C GLU A 8 -7.63 0.24 -0.54
N ILE A 9 -6.31 0.16 -0.67
CA ILE A 9 -5.47 1.30 -1.03
C ILE A 9 -5.74 1.76 -2.45
N ALA A 10 -5.89 0.83 -3.40
CA ALA A 10 -6.20 1.12 -4.79
C ALA A 10 -7.55 1.83 -4.92
N GLN A 11 -8.57 1.30 -4.23
CA GLN A 11 -9.91 1.88 -4.19
C GLN A 11 -9.93 3.27 -3.57
N LYS A 12 -9.28 3.46 -2.41
CA LYS A 12 -9.16 4.79 -1.79
C LYS A 12 -8.32 5.73 -2.65
N GLY A 13 -7.30 5.18 -3.29
CA GLY A 13 -6.28 5.88 -4.02
C GLY A 13 -6.74 6.46 -5.34
N ASP A 14 -7.70 5.80 -5.98
CA ASP A 14 -7.90 5.80 -7.43
C ASP A 14 -6.59 5.48 -8.18
N ILE A 15 -5.83 4.51 -7.66
CA ILE A 15 -4.54 4.09 -8.19
C ILE A 15 -4.59 2.60 -8.45
N SER A 16 -4.05 2.15 -9.58
CA SER A 16 -3.97 0.71 -9.85
C SER A 16 -3.13 -0.05 -8.80
N THR A 17 -3.60 -1.24 -8.41
CA THR A 17 -2.83 -2.17 -7.56
C THR A 17 -1.46 -2.50 -8.15
N ARG A 18 -1.36 -2.50 -9.49
CA ARG A 18 -0.11 -2.71 -10.24
C ARG A 18 0.90 -1.61 -9.96
N LEU A 19 0.48 -0.34 -9.98
CA LEU A 19 1.36 0.79 -9.66
C LEU A 19 1.82 0.72 -8.21
N ILE A 20 0.90 0.45 -7.27
CA ILE A 20 1.23 0.31 -5.86
C ILE A 20 2.27 -0.81 -5.65
N THR A 21 2.10 -1.94 -6.33
CA THR A 21 3.07 -3.05 -6.29
C THR A 21 4.44 -2.65 -6.82
N THR A 22 4.50 -1.92 -7.94
CA THR A 22 5.77 -1.40 -8.48
C THR A 22 6.43 -0.46 -7.49
N LEU A 23 5.68 0.47 -6.89
CA LEU A 23 6.21 1.42 -5.91
C LEU A 23 6.73 0.73 -4.64
N CYS A 24 6.07 -0.33 -4.17
CA CYS A 24 6.57 -1.13 -3.06
C CYS A 24 7.82 -1.94 -3.41
N LYS A 25 7.88 -2.52 -4.62
CA LYS A 25 9.09 -3.21 -5.12
C LYS A 25 10.27 -2.26 -5.28
N ASP A 26 10.01 -1.02 -5.70
CA ASP A 26 11.01 0.04 -5.86
C ASP A 26 11.41 0.68 -4.52
N GLY A 27 10.86 0.21 -3.39
CA GLY A 27 11.16 0.75 -2.06
C GLY A 27 10.65 2.18 -1.84
N ARG A 28 9.76 2.69 -2.70
CA ARG A 28 9.21 4.05 -2.63
C ARG A 28 8.09 4.23 -1.61
N ILE A 29 7.56 3.12 -1.08
CA ILE A 29 6.54 3.16 -0.05
C ILE A 29 7.08 2.45 1.19
N ASP A 30 7.43 3.24 2.20
CA ASP A 30 7.87 2.73 3.49
C ASP A 30 6.76 1.88 4.15
N GLY A 31 7.17 0.92 4.97
CA GLY A 31 6.23 0.06 5.70
C GLY A 31 5.41 -0.89 4.82
N ALA A 32 5.86 -1.15 3.58
CA ALA A 32 5.34 -2.22 2.75
C ALA A 32 5.83 -3.58 3.26
N VAL A 33 4.90 -4.47 3.61
CA VAL A 33 5.19 -5.82 4.12
C VAL A 33 4.54 -6.84 3.20
N GLN A 34 5.33 -7.75 2.64
CA GLN A 34 4.79 -8.91 1.91
C GLN A 34 4.53 -10.05 2.90
N ASN A 35 3.27 -10.41 3.08
CA ASN A 35 2.83 -11.51 3.93
C ASN A 35 2.01 -12.52 3.11
N SER A 36 2.49 -13.76 2.98
CA SER A 36 1.80 -14.85 2.28
C SER A 36 1.33 -14.50 0.85
N GLY A 37 2.12 -13.72 0.11
CA GLY A 37 1.77 -13.27 -1.25
C GLY A 37 0.90 -12.01 -1.31
N ILE A 38 0.35 -11.57 -0.18
CA ILE A 38 -0.39 -10.32 -0.03
C ILE A 38 0.57 -9.23 0.43
N TRP A 39 0.54 -8.08 -0.22
CA TRP A 39 1.31 -6.93 0.21
C TRP A 39 0.42 -6.00 1.04
N LEU A 40 0.93 -5.62 2.21
CA LEU A 40 0.28 -4.80 3.21
C LEU A 40 1.04 -3.48 3.33
N ASN A 41 0.34 -2.36 3.46
CA ASN A 41 0.97 -1.06 3.64
C ASN A 41 0.38 -0.27 4.81
N LEU A 42 1.23 0.16 5.74
CA LEU A 42 0.84 0.96 6.90
C LEU A 42 0.85 2.48 6.66
N ILE A 43 1.54 2.96 5.62
CA ILE A 43 1.90 4.37 5.48
C ILE A 43 0.93 5.17 4.62
N LEU A 44 0.24 4.52 3.68
CA LEU A 44 -0.82 5.18 2.91
C LEU A 44 -2.00 5.63 3.79
N GLN A 45 -2.16 5.07 4.99
CA GLN A 45 -3.06 5.59 6.04
C GLN A 45 -2.61 6.96 6.57
N LYS A 46 -1.29 7.20 6.73
CA LYS A 46 -0.75 8.39 7.38
C LYS A 46 -0.77 9.62 6.47
N ASN A 47 -0.49 9.45 5.17
CA ASN A 47 -0.30 10.59 4.26
C ASN A 47 -1.60 11.26 3.76
N ARG A 48 -2.79 10.78 4.15
CA ARG A 48 -4.08 11.37 3.73
C ARG A 48 -4.99 11.84 4.88
N LYS A 49 -4.57 11.73 6.13
CA LYS A 49 -5.31 12.29 7.28
C LYS A 49 -4.93 13.76 7.57
N THR A 50 -4.51 14.51 6.55
CA THR A 50 -4.21 15.95 6.65
C THR A 50 -5.16 16.72 5.75
#